data_AF-A0A1M6RIK3-F1
#
_entry.id   AF-A0A1M6RIK3-F1
#
_cell.length_a   1.000
_cell.length_b   1.000
_cell.length_c   1.000
_cell.angle_alpha   90.00
_cell.angle_beta   90.00
_cell.angle_gamma   90.00
#
_symmetry.space_group_name_H-M   'P 1'
#
loop_
_entity.id
_entity.type
_entity.pdbx_description
1 polymer ?
#
loop_
_entity_poly.entity_id
_entity_poly.type
_entity_poly.pdbx_seq_one_letter_code
_entity_poly.pdbx_strand_id
1 'polypeptide(L)'
;MDHPITFDTAEASPPRIADGRVRARFGEVVDPGFQAVPDVLLFHQADLGLTSEELNVLLNVTAHWYDPERMPFPRASSIARRMGSSERTVHRHLQSLINKGFIAKVKGQSSTGTPSYDLGPLLSKLRPFAQKRLAARSGPQASVAA
;
A
#
# COMPACT_ATOMS: atom_id res chain seq x y z
N MET A 1 -18.07 14.73 -17.20
CA MET A 1 -17.40 13.84 -18.17
C MET A 1 -16.77 12.74 -17.37
N ASP A 2 -17.36 11.55 -17.37
CA ASP A 2 -16.80 10.37 -16.71
C ASP A 2 -15.56 9.93 -17.47
N HIS A 3 -14.39 10.23 -16.91
CA HIS A 3 -13.14 9.70 -17.43
C HIS A 3 -12.88 8.37 -16.73
N PRO A 4 -12.77 7.26 -17.48
CA PRO A 4 -12.54 5.95 -16.90
C PRO A 4 -11.28 5.96 -16.05
N ILE A 5 -11.29 5.28 -14.90
CA ILE A 5 -10.09 5.06 -14.10
C ILE A 5 -9.12 4.23 -14.96
N THR A 6 -8.21 4.92 -15.66
CA THR A 6 -7.13 4.26 -16.41
C THR A 6 -6.18 3.64 -15.40
N PHE A 7 -6.27 2.32 -15.23
CA PHE A 7 -5.17 1.51 -14.73
C PHE A 7 -3.98 1.76 -15.67
N ASP A 8 -2.84 2.16 -15.11
CA ASP A 8 -1.62 2.49 -15.87
C ASP A 8 -1.33 1.33 -16.84
N THR A 9 -1.49 1.59 -18.14
CA THR A 9 -1.31 0.58 -19.20
C THR A 9 0.19 0.52 -19.50
N ALA A 10 0.91 -0.23 -18.69
CA ALA A 10 2.25 -0.74 -19.00
C ALA A 10 2.48 -1.99 -18.13
N GLU A 11 2.36 -3.17 -18.76
CA GLU A 11 2.29 -4.52 -18.19
C GLU A 11 0.95 -4.88 -17.52
N ALA A 12 0.19 -5.75 -18.18
CA ALA A 12 -0.92 -6.46 -17.57
C ALA A 12 -0.39 -7.32 -16.43
N SER A 13 -0.58 -6.86 -15.19
CA SER A 13 -0.35 -7.68 -14.00
C SER A 13 -1.21 -8.95 -14.11
N PRO A 14 -0.68 -10.13 -13.74
CA PRO A 14 -1.42 -11.38 -13.86
C PRO A 14 -2.76 -11.32 -13.11
N PRO A 15 -3.80 -12.02 -13.60
CA PRO A 15 -5.11 -12.02 -12.96
C PRO A 15 -4.97 -12.48 -11.51
N ARG A 16 -5.32 -11.59 -10.57
CA ARG A 16 -5.27 -11.88 -9.14
C ARG A 16 -6.57 -12.57 -8.73
N ILE A 17 -6.60 -13.89 -8.84
CA ILE A 17 -7.72 -14.69 -8.33
C ILE A 17 -7.84 -14.48 -6.81
N ALA A 18 -9.01 -14.04 -6.35
CA ALA A 18 -9.27 -13.82 -4.94
C ALA A 18 -9.31 -15.14 -4.14
N ASP A 19 -8.72 -15.15 -2.94
CA ASP A 19 -8.95 -16.22 -1.93
C ASP A 19 -10.48 -16.40 -1.78
N GLY A 20 -10.94 -17.65 -1.71
CA GLY A 20 -12.35 -17.99 -1.55
C GLY A 20 -13.02 -17.24 -0.40
N ARG A 21 -12.30 -16.96 0.69
CA ARG A 21 -12.84 -16.16 1.82
C ARG A 21 -13.02 -14.68 1.46
N VAL A 22 -12.10 -14.10 0.70
CA VAL A 22 -12.16 -12.70 0.27
C VAL A 22 -13.28 -12.51 -0.75
N ARG A 23 -13.39 -13.43 -1.72
CA ARG A 23 -14.50 -13.46 -2.68
C ARG A 23 -15.84 -13.69 -1.99
N ALA A 24 -15.92 -14.56 -0.98
CA ALA A 24 -17.15 -14.76 -0.22
C ALA A 24 -17.61 -13.49 0.52
N ARG A 25 -16.67 -12.67 1.00
CA ARG A 25 -16.99 -11.42 1.71
C ARG A 25 -17.40 -10.28 0.76
N PHE A 26 -16.75 -10.15 -0.38
CA PHE A 26 -16.88 -8.98 -1.25
C PHE A 26 -17.54 -9.27 -2.61
N GLY A 27 -17.77 -10.53 -2.97
CA GLY A 27 -18.36 -10.93 -4.24
C GLY A 27 -17.41 -10.74 -5.43
N GLU A 28 -17.97 -10.42 -6.60
CA GLU A 28 -17.22 -10.27 -7.85
C GLU A 28 -16.34 -9.01 -7.90
N VAL A 29 -16.53 -8.03 -7.01
CA VAL A 29 -15.77 -6.76 -7.02
C VAL A 29 -14.29 -6.94 -6.73
N VAL A 30 -13.88 -8.09 -6.20
CA VAL A 30 -12.47 -8.42 -5.95
C VAL A 30 -11.80 -9.14 -7.12
N ASP A 31 -12.55 -9.52 -8.14
CA ASP A 31 -12.05 -10.27 -9.31
C ASP A 31 -11.03 -9.48 -10.15
N PRO A 32 -11.14 -8.14 -10.31
CA PRO A 32 -10.09 -7.34 -10.94
C PRO A 32 -8.78 -7.27 -10.12
N GLY A 33 -8.82 -7.76 -8.88
CA GLY A 33 -7.70 -7.76 -7.94
C GLY A 33 -7.93 -6.81 -6.77
N PHE A 34 -7.21 -7.10 -5.69
CA PHE A 34 -7.23 -6.32 -4.45
C PHE A 34 -5.80 -6.14 -3.94
N GLN A 35 -5.61 -5.11 -3.13
CA GLN A 35 -4.35 -4.85 -2.45
C GLN A 35 -4.35 -5.51 -1.08
N ALA A 36 -3.28 -6.25 -0.77
CA ALA A 36 -3.03 -6.70 0.59
C ALA A 36 -2.53 -5.51 1.43
N VAL A 37 -3.31 -5.12 2.44
CA VAL A 37 -2.93 -4.09 3.40
C VAL A 37 -2.77 -4.75 4.77
N PRO A 38 -1.58 -4.69 5.39
CA PRO A 38 -1.42 -5.18 6.75
C PRO A 38 -2.34 -4.42 7.71
N ASP A 39 -3.15 -5.14 8.50
CA ASP A 39 -4.01 -4.54 9.53
C ASP A 39 -3.24 -3.56 10.43
N VAL A 40 -1.99 -3.90 10.76
CA VAL A 40 -1.15 -3.07 11.63
C VAL A 40 -0.75 -1.74 10.98
N LEU A 41 -0.77 -1.63 9.66
CA LEU A 41 -0.61 -0.34 8.98
C LEU A 41 -1.89 0.50 9.10
N LEU A 42 -3.04 -0.11 8.82
CA LEU A 42 -4.32 0.59 8.81
C LEU A 42 -4.76 1.04 10.21
N PHE A 43 -4.62 0.16 11.20
CA PHE A 43 -5.13 0.39 12.56
C PHE A 43 -4.19 1.22 13.44
N HIS A 44 -2.89 1.29 13.12
CA HIS A 44 -1.92 2.08 13.88
C HIS A 44 -1.43 3.32 13.13
N GLN A 45 -2.16 3.81 12.12
CA GLN A 45 -1.74 4.96 11.32
C GLN A 45 -1.42 6.21 12.17
N ALA A 46 -2.21 6.47 13.22
CA ALA A 46 -1.98 7.59 14.15
C ALA A 46 -0.73 7.36 15.01
N ASP A 47 -0.55 6.15 15.56
CA ASP A 47 0.63 5.76 16.34
C ASP A 47 1.92 5.82 15.50
N LEU A 48 1.79 5.55 14.19
CA LEU A 48 2.85 5.67 13.20
C LEU A 48 3.12 7.14 12.81
N GLY A 49 2.29 8.09 13.24
CA GLY A 49 2.42 9.51 12.91
C GLY A 49 2.12 9.82 11.43
N LEU A 50 1.28 9.01 10.79
CA LEU A 50 0.81 9.24 9.41
C LEU A 50 -0.44 10.12 9.41
N THR A 51 -0.51 11.09 8.50
CA THR A 51 -1.78 11.75 8.18
C THR A 51 -2.63 10.86 7.26
N SER A 52 -3.93 11.14 7.14
CA SER A 52 -4.82 10.40 6.24
C SER A 52 -4.36 10.48 4.78
N GLU A 53 -3.84 11.63 4.34
CA GLU A 53 -3.29 11.82 3.00
C GLU A 53 -1.99 11.05 2.80
N GLU A 54 -1.10 11.04 3.79
CA GLU A 54 0.13 10.25 3.75
C GLU A 54 -0.16 8.75 3.68
N LEU A 55 -1.12 8.27 4.47
CA LEU A 55 -1.58 6.89 4.37
C LEU A 55 -2.13 6.59 2.97
N ASN A 56 -2.97 7.45 2.41
CA ASN A 56 -3.55 7.23 1.08
C ASN A 56 -2.47 7.22 -0.03
N VAL A 57 -1.48 8.11 0.04
CA VAL A 57 -0.30 8.07 -0.84
C VAL A 57 0.46 6.77 -0.66
N LEU A 58 0.72 6.35 0.58
CA LEU A 58 1.44 5.12 0.88
C LEU A 58 0.69 3.88 0.37
N LEU A 59 -0.64 3.81 0.54
CA LEU A 59 -1.48 2.74 0.01
C LEU A 59 -1.35 2.66 -1.51
N ASN A 60 -1.37 3.79 -2.21
CA ASN A 60 -1.13 3.83 -3.64
C ASN A 60 0.27 3.32 -3.99
N VAL A 61 1.31 3.67 -3.22
CA VAL A 61 2.67 3.13 -3.45
C VAL A 61 2.69 1.61 -3.29
N THR A 62 2.13 1.08 -2.20
CA THR A 62 2.09 -0.38 -1.95
C THR A 62 1.20 -1.13 -2.94
N ALA A 63 0.20 -0.49 -3.55
CA ALA A 63 -0.63 -1.08 -4.61
C ALA A 63 0.20 -1.56 -5.81
N HIS A 64 1.28 -0.82 -6.10
CA HIS A 64 2.20 -1.08 -7.21
C HIS A 64 3.34 -2.01 -6.82
N TRP A 65 3.36 -2.54 -5.60
CA TRP A 65 4.32 -3.55 -5.16
C TRP A 65 3.71 -4.95 -5.33
N TYR A 66 3.68 -5.42 -6.57
CA TYR A 66 3.07 -6.69 -6.94
C TYR A 66 4.04 -7.86 -7.01
N ASP A 67 5.34 -7.57 -7.07
CA ASP A 67 6.44 -8.51 -7.09
C ASP A 67 7.39 -8.13 -5.95
N PRO A 68 7.62 -9.01 -4.96
CA PRO A 68 8.55 -8.75 -3.87
C PRO A 68 9.96 -8.39 -4.36
N GLU A 69 10.36 -8.86 -5.53
CA GLU A 69 11.67 -8.64 -6.15
C GLU A 69 11.72 -7.34 -6.98
N ARG A 70 10.58 -6.72 -7.31
CA ARG A 70 10.50 -5.46 -8.06
C ARG A 70 9.92 -4.32 -7.22
N MET A 71 10.71 -3.27 -7.06
CA MET A 71 10.28 -2.09 -6.30
C MET A 71 9.15 -1.32 -7.01
N PRO A 72 8.12 -0.83 -6.28
CA PRO A 72 7.04 -0.05 -6.86
C PRO A 72 7.54 1.24 -7.52
N PHE A 73 7.00 1.56 -8.70
CA PHE A 73 7.34 2.73 -9.50
C PHE A 73 6.12 3.61 -9.87
N PRO A 74 5.25 3.99 -8.92
CA PRO A 74 4.08 4.80 -9.23
C PRO A 74 4.46 6.20 -9.69
N ARG A 75 3.85 6.65 -10.78
CA ARG A 75 3.89 8.06 -11.17
C ARG A 75 3.05 8.90 -10.22
N ALA A 76 3.58 10.03 -9.75
CA ALA A 76 2.86 10.94 -8.86
C ALA A 76 1.55 11.45 -9.49
N SER A 77 1.52 11.67 -10.80
CA SER A 77 0.33 12.00 -11.59
C SER A 77 -0.79 10.95 -11.50
N SER A 78 -0.43 9.66 -11.52
CA SER A 78 -1.39 8.57 -11.35
C SER A 78 -1.97 8.52 -9.94
N ILE A 79 -1.14 8.76 -8.91
CA ILE A 79 -1.61 8.86 -7.52
C ILE A 79 -2.52 10.08 -7.35
N ALA A 80 -2.11 11.24 -7.87
CA ALA A 80 -2.84 12.49 -7.77
C ALA A 80 -4.25 12.37 -8.36
N ARG A 81 -4.36 11.79 -9.55
CA ARG A 81 -5.63 11.51 -10.22
C ARG A 81 -6.55 10.62 -9.37
N ARG A 82 -6.03 9.51 -8.81
CA ARG A 82 -6.81 8.60 -7.96
C ARG A 82 -7.26 9.24 -6.65
N MET A 83 -6.43 10.11 -6.09
CA MET A 83 -6.73 10.82 -4.84
C MET A 83 -7.61 12.06 -5.05
N GLY A 84 -7.83 12.52 -6.28
CA GLY A 84 -8.47 13.82 -6.54
C GLY A 84 -7.65 15.00 -5.98
N SER A 85 -6.32 14.90 -5.98
CA SER A 85 -5.41 15.92 -5.43
C SER A 85 -4.41 16.41 -6.49
N SER A 86 -3.62 17.43 -6.17
CA SER A 86 -2.57 17.92 -7.07
C SER A 86 -1.30 17.08 -7.00
N GLU A 87 -0.56 16.97 -8.10
CA GLU A 87 0.75 16.30 -8.12
C GLU A 87 1.73 16.90 -7.11
N ARG A 88 1.68 18.23 -6.93
CA ARG A 88 2.46 18.92 -5.89
C ARG A 88 2.13 18.42 -4.49
N THR A 89 0.88 18.12 -4.21
CA THR A 89 0.43 17.55 -2.94
C THR A 89 0.96 16.13 -2.77
N VAL A 90 0.85 15.28 -3.80
CA VAL A 90 1.41 13.93 -3.77
C VAL A 90 2.93 13.95 -3.55
N HIS A 91 3.67 14.80 -4.28
CA HIS A 91 5.12 14.93 -4.10
C HIS A 91 5.49 15.39 -2.68
N ARG A 92 4.73 16.32 -2.10
CA ARG A 92 4.92 16.75 -0.70
C ARG A 92 4.75 15.57 0.26
N HIS A 93 3.70 14.76 0.09
CA HIS A 93 3.46 13.59 0.95
C HIS A 93 4.49 12.48 0.72
N LEU A 94 4.91 12.23 -0.52
CA LEU A 94 6.02 11.31 -0.83
C LEU A 94 7.32 11.74 -0.12
N GLN A 95 7.65 13.03 -0.18
CA GLN A 95 8.83 13.56 0.51
C GLN A 95 8.67 13.47 2.03
N SER A 96 7.48 13.73 2.57
CA SER A 96 7.19 13.55 3.99
C SER A 96 7.38 12.09 4.43
N LEU A 97 6.86 11.13 3.65
CA LEU A 97 7.04 9.70 3.91
C LEU A 97 8.50 9.28 3.87
N ILE A 98 9.30 9.85 2.96
CA ILE A 98 10.76 9.64 2.91
C ILE A 98 11.41 10.19 4.19
N ASN A 99 11.11 11.42 4.56
CA ASN A 99 11.68 12.07 5.74
C ASN A 99 11.30 11.36 7.05
N LYS A 100 10.09 10.81 7.12
CA LYS A 100 9.60 10.00 8.25
C LYS A 100 10.17 8.56 8.23
N GLY A 101 10.88 8.18 7.17
CA GLY A 101 11.49 6.85 7.01
C GLY A 101 10.48 5.73 6.75
N PHE A 102 9.34 6.02 6.12
CA PHE A 102 8.39 4.99 5.67
C PHE A 102 8.82 4.38 4.34
N ILE A 103 9.41 5.18 3.46
CA ILE A 103 9.88 4.75 2.14
C ILE A 103 11.25 5.36 1.88
N ALA A 104 12.05 4.74 1.01
CA ALA A 104 13.29 5.35 0.52
C ALA A 104 13.25 5.47 -1.01
N LYS A 105 13.77 6.58 -1.54
CA LYS A 105 13.88 6.77 -2.98
C LYS A 105 15.09 6.00 -3.49
N VAL A 106 14.88 5.06 -4.41
CA VAL A 106 15.95 4.37 -5.13
C VAL A 106 16.12 4.97 -6.52
N LYS A 107 17.37 5.04 -7.00
CA LYS A 107 17.63 5.41 -8.41
C LYS A 107 16.90 4.37 -9.26
N GLY A 108 15.94 4.81 -10.06
CA GLY A 108 15.06 3.91 -10.80
C GLY A 108 15.87 2.99 -11.71
N GLN A 109 15.56 1.70 -11.71
CA GLN A 109 16.01 0.76 -12.75
C GLN A 109 15.25 0.96 -14.08
N SER A 110 14.23 1.83 -14.09
CA SER A 110 13.44 2.15 -15.27
C SER A 110 14.24 3.01 -16.25
N SER A 111 14.28 2.61 -17.50
CA SER A 111 14.77 3.39 -18.64
C SER A 111 14.08 4.75 -18.80
N THR A 112 12.92 4.96 -18.15
CA THR A 112 12.10 6.17 -18.26
C THR A 112 12.39 7.23 -17.19
N GLY A 113 13.27 6.95 -16.21
CA GLY A 113 13.59 7.90 -15.12
C GLY A 113 12.50 8.03 -14.05
N THR A 114 11.44 7.21 -14.09
CA THR A 114 10.42 7.14 -13.03
C THR A 114 11.07 6.64 -11.73
N PRO A 115 10.89 7.34 -10.58
CA PRO A 115 11.50 6.94 -9.33
C PRO A 115 10.84 5.65 -8.80
N SER A 116 11.68 4.75 -8.31
CA SER A 116 11.25 3.58 -7.54
C SER A 116 11.31 3.88 -6.04
N TYR A 117 10.48 3.21 -5.25
CA TYR A 117 10.47 3.36 -3.80
C TYR A 117 10.75 2.03 -3.10
N ASP A 118 11.72 2.02 -2.19
CA ASP A 118 11.99 0.91 -1.29
C ASP A 118 11.03 0.95 -0.09
N LEU A 119 10.37 -0.18 0.18
CA LEU A 119 9.41 -0.39 1.26
C LEU A 119 10.00 -1.12 2.49
N GLY A 120 11.29 -1.50 2.46
CA GLY A 120 11.99 -2.05 3.62
C GLY A 120 11.87 -1.21 4.91
N PRO A 121 11.95 0.13 4.84
CA PRO A 121 11.72 0.98 6.01
C PRO A 121 10.30 0.86 6.59
N LEU A 122 9.27 0.77 5.72
CA LEU A 122 7.88 0.52 6.15
C LEU A 122 7.78 -0.79 6.94
N LEU A 123 8.33 -1.89 6.41
CA LEU A 123 8.26 -3.19 7.07
C LEU A 123 8.93 -3.17 8.44
N SER A 124 10.06 -2.48 8.54
CA SER A 124 10.78 -2.31 9.81
C SER A 124 9.94 -1.57 10.84
N LYS A 125 9.20 -0.52 10.43
CA LYS A 125 8.27 0.22 11.31
C LYS A 125 7.05 -0.60 11.72
N LEU A 126 6.52 -1.45 10.85
CA LEU A 126 5.33 -2.25 11.15
C LEU A 126 5.61 -3.48 12.03
N ARG A 127 6.85 -3.99 12.03
CA ARG A 127 7.22 -5.24 12.72
C ARG A 127 6.90 -5.24 14.23
N PRO A 128 7.20 -4.18 15.01
CA PRO A 128 6.86 -4.16 16.43
C PRO A 128 5.35 -4.23 16.70
N PHE A 129 4.54 -3.56 15.87
CA PHE A 129 3.07 -3.61 15.97
C PHE A 129 2.53 -4.99 15.64
N ALA A 130 3.09 -5.65 14.61
CA ALA A 130 2.74 -7.03 14.27
C ALA A 130 3.08 -7.99 15.41
N GLN A 131 4.27 -7.89 15.99
CA GLN A 131 4.69 -8.72 17.13
C GLN A 131 3.78 -8.52 18.34
N LYS A 132 3.46 -7.27 18.69
CA LYS A 132 2.53 -6.94 19.79
C LYS A 132 1.14 -7.54 19.56
N ARG A 133 0.60 -7.42 18.34
CA ARG A 133 -0.72 -7.97 17.97
C ARG A 133 -0.73 -9.50 18.00
N LEU A 134 0.34 -10.15 17.56
CA LEU A 134 0.47 -11.60 17.61
C LEU A 134 0.60 -12.11 19.05
N ALA A 135 1.40 -11.45 19.89
CA ALA A 135 1.52 -11.79 21.31
C ALA A 135 0.17 -11.67 22.05
N ALA A 136 -0.62 -10.63 21.75
CA ALA A 136 -1.95 -10.45 22.33
C ALA A 136 -2.94 -11.56 21.93
N ARG A 137 -2.81 -12.13 20.71
CA ARG A 137 -3.63 -13.25 20.24
C ARG A 137 -3.25 -14.60 20.89
N SER A 138 -1.99 -14.73 21.32
CA SER A 138 -1.49 -15.93 22.01
C SER A 138 -1.69 -15.89 23.54
N GLY A 139 -2.18 -14.79 24.10
CA GLY A 139 -2.64 -14.70 25.49
C GLY A 139 -3.95 -15.49 25.72
N PRO A 140 -4.41 -15.69 26.97
CA PRO A 140 -5.54 -16.57 27.30
C PRO A 140 -6.88 -16.01 26.81
N GLN A 141 -7.12 -16.18 25.51
CA GLN A 141 -8.42 -16.00 24.84
C GLN A 141 -8.68 -17.15 23.86
N ALA A 142 -8.08 -18.32 24.13
CA ALA A 142 -8.35 -19.59 23.44
C ALA A 142 -9.45 -20.42 24.16
N SER A 143 -10.39 -19.77 24.85
CA SER A 143 -11.55 -20.43 25.46
C SER A 143 -12.74 -19.48 25.50
N VAL A 144 -13.33 -19.17 24.34
CA VAL A 144 -14.78 -18.99 24.18
C VAL A 144 -15.13 -19.28 22.71
N ALA A 145 -15.18 -20.56 22.36
CA ALA A 145 -15.97 -21.06 21.25
C ALA A 145 -16.33 -22.51 21.60
N ALA A 146 -17.28 -22.64 22.52
CA ALA A 146 -18.07 -23.84 22.74
C ALA A 146 -19.29 -23.79 21.81
#